data_AF-A0A2V0MV71-F1
#
_entry.id   AF-A0A2V0MV71-F1
#
_cell.length_a   1.000
_cell.length_b   1.000
_cell.length_c   1.000
_cell.angle_alpha   90.00
_cell.angle_beta   90.00
_cell.angle_gamma   90.00
#
_symmetry.space_group_name_H-M   'P 1'
#
loop_
_entity.id
_entity.type
_entity.pdbx_description
1 polymer ?
#
loop_
_entity_poly.entity_id
_entity_poly.type
_entity_poly.pdbx_seq_one_letter_code
_entity_poly.pdbx_strand_id
1 'polypeptide(L)'
;MAHSAEHVPAESRVILLGDHDTVQHRDDLSADAARHNCTVAEAFGFEQGAAALTEDLTDVDAIVSALGCAIAGRMHVWVPFLAPDLGREQHWRRLSLVLQRHGLNLRYGRELEPFPTTGGYSEIDFALRREVQVVDELDHAALAAAGTKTLGREIERALATASAAPTSARSLRRAAAEADQFESASAPMLPAPTTPWSQRQPMLKRYVRWLVHGCGVTQVATARVLNSTGQRTPKGRLWQPSTVSALLNGRYDHGAKASR
;
A
#
# COMPACT_ATOMS: atom_id res chain seq x y z
N MET A 1 24.68 10.85 -16.01
CA MET A 1 24.71 9.62 -15.21
C MET A 1 24.25 9.97 -13.81
N ALA A 2 22.97 9.78 -13.54
CA ALA A 2 22.40 10.02 -12.22
C ALA A 2 22.49 8.69 -11.46
N HIS A 3 23.30 8.67 -10.40
CA HIS A 3 23.27 7.62 -9.40
C HIS A 3 21.94 7.74 -8.67
N SER A 4 20.96 6.93 -9.07
CA SER A 4 19.80 6.63 -8.23
C SER A 4 20.32 5.92 -7.00
N ALA A 5 20.09 6.51 -5.83
CA ALA A 5 20.40 5.91 -4.54
C ALA A 5 19.87 4.48 -4.51
N GLU A 6 20.79 3.52 -4.30
CA GLU A 6 20.46 2.12 -4.07
C GLU A 6 19.50 2.05 -2.89
N HIS A 7 18.23 1.76 -3.20
CA HIS A 7 17.29 1.28 -2.21
C HIS A 7 17.87 -0.03 -1.70
N VAL A 8 18.41 -0.05 -0.48
CA VAL A 8 18.80 -1.29 0.19
C VAL A 8 17.56 -2.18 0.17
N PRO A 9 17.51 -3.27 -0.61
CA PRO A 9 16.33 -4.11 -0.63
C PRO A 9 16.18 -4.67 0.78
N ALA A 10 15.00 -4.52 1.36
CA ALA A 10 14.68 -5.18 2.63
C ALA A 10 15.04 -6.66 2.50
N GLU A 11 15.77 -7.20 3.48
CA GLU A 11 16.14 -8.61 3.52
C GLU A 11 14.92 -9.48 3.23
N SER A 12 14.96 -10.21 2.11
CA SER A 12 13.83 -11.00 1.67
C SER A 12 13.88 -12.36 2.36
N ARG A 13 12.80 -12.75 3.04
CA ARG A 13 12.72 -14.04 3.73
C ARG A 13 12.16 -15.10 2.80
N VAL A 14 12.77 -16.29 2.83
CA VAL A 14 12.36 -17.44 2.02
C VAL A 14 12.16 -18.68 2.87
N ILE A 15 11.25 -19.55 2.43
CA ILE A 15 11.04 -20.89 2.98
C ILE A 15 11.81 -21.88 2.12
N LEU A 16 12.76 -22.59 2.69
CA LEU A 16 13.47 -23.66 2.01
C LEU A 16 12.58 -24.91 1.92
N LEU A 17 12.44 -25.47 0.73
CA LEU A 17 11.67 -26.69 0.48
C LEU A 17 12.52 -27.63 -0.38
N GLY A 18 12.61 -28.88 0.02
CA GLY A 18 13.28 -29.94 -0.73
C GLY A 18 13.19 -31.27 -0.02
N ASP A 19 13.89 -32.28 -0.51
CA ASP A 19 14.01 -33.54 0.20
C ASP A 19 14.89 -33.41 1.48
N HIS A 20 15.02 -34.50 2.23
CA HIS A 20 15.86 -34.53 3.43
C HIS A 20 17.34 -34.27 3.14
N ASP A 21 17.87 -34.62 1.97
CA ASP A 21 19.26 -34.31 1.61
C ASP A 21 19.43 -32.80 1.40
N THR A 22 18.50 -32.16 0.69
CA THR A 22 18.46 -30.70 0.52
C THR A 22 18.40 -29.97 1.87
N VAL A 23 17.54 -30.43 2.80
CA VAL A 23 17.40 -29.79 4.12
C VAL A 23 18.59 -30.07 5.04
N GLN A 24 19.27 -31.22 4.91
CA GLN A 24 20.51 -31.49 5.65
C GLN A 24 21.62 -30.50 5.31
N HIS A 25 21.66 -30.01 4.07
CA HIS A 25 22.62 -29.01 3.60
C HIS A 25 22.14 -27.56 3.82
N ARG A 26 21.22 -27.33 4.77
CA ARG A 26 20.64 -26.01 5.05
C ARG A 26 21.68 -24.93 5.34
N ASP A 27 22.76 -25.24 6.04
CA ASP A 27 23.76 -24.24 6.43
C ASP A 27 24.47 -23.65 5.19
N ASP A 28 24.88 -24.51 4.25
CA ASP A 28 25.47 -24.10 2.97
C ASP A 28 24.45 -23.31 2.12
N LEU A 29 23.21 -23.79 2.06
CA LEU A 29 22.13 -23.11 1.35
C LEU A 29 21.77 -21.76 1.99
N SER A 30 21.92 -21.62 3.30
CA SER A 30 21.70 -20.35 3.98
C SER A 30 22.79 -19.34 3.62
N ALA A 31 24.03 -19.80 3.44
CA ALA A 31 25.11 -18.96 2.92
C ALA A 31 24.86 -18.54 1.46
N ASP A 32 24.34 -19.43 0.62
CA ASP A 32 23.93 -19.10 -0.75
C ASP A 32 22.79 -18.06 -0.75
N ALA A 33 21.73 -18.27 0.04
CA ALA A 33 20.64 -17.30 0.16
C ALA A 33 21.14 -15.91 0.62
N ALA A 34 22.06 -15.86 1.57
CA ALA A 34 22.64 -14.61 2.07
C ALA A 34 23.38 -13.83 0.99
N ARG A 35 24.04 -14.50 0.03
CA ARG A 35 24.67 -13.85 -1.13
C ARG A 35 23.66 -13.13 -2.04
N HIS A 36 22.39 -13.54 -1.99
CA HIS A 36 21.29 -12.95 -2.73
C HIS A 36 20.40 -12.03 -1.86
N ASN A 37 20.92 -11.53 -0.73
CA ASN A 37 20.19 -10.70 0.24
C ASN A 37 18.89 -11.37 0.76
N CYS A 38 18.92 -12.70 0.85
CA CYS A 38 17.81 -13.50 1.34
C CYS A 38 18.19 -14.27 2.61
N THR A 39 17.22 -14.49 3.49
CA THR A 39 17.41 -15.33 4.69
C THR A 39 16.43 -16.48 4.68
N VAL A 40 16.92 -17.70 4.95
CA VAL A 40 16.10 -18.90 5.11
C VAL A 40 15.37 -18.84 6.46
N ALA A 41 14.07 -18.58 6.43
CA ALA A 41 13.24 -18.46 7.62
C ALA A 41 12.94 -19.82 8.25
N GLU A 42 12.46 -20.76 7.44
CA GLU A 42 12.19 -22.14 7.84
C GLU A 42 12.57 -23.09 6.70
N ALA A 43 12.73 -24.37 7.04
CA ALA A 43 13.05 -25.43 6.08
C ALA A 43 12.08 -26.60 6.27
N PHE A 44 11.51 -27.07 5.17
CA PHE A 44 10.60 -28.21 5.15
C PHE A 44 11.20 -29.30 4.27
N GLY A 45 11.41 -30.46 4.87
CA GLY A 45 12.00 -31.64 4.24
C GLY A 45 10.98 -32.74 4.05
N PHE A 46 11.07 -33.47 2.95
CA PHE A 46 10.31 -34.70 2.72
C PHE A 46 11.23 -35.86 2.31
N GLU A 47 10.72 -37.09 2.32
CA GLU A 47 11.49 -38.26 1.91
C GLU A 47 11.94 -38.14 0.45
N GLN A 48 13.17 -38.57 0.17
CA GLN A 48 13.73 -38.50 -1.17
C GLN A 48 12.86 -39.25 -2.19
N GLY A 49 12.47 -38.55 -3.25
CA GLY A 49 11.59 -39.08 -4.30
C GLY A 49 10.10 -39.14 -3.93
N ALA A 50 9.69 -38.80 -2.71
CA ALA A 50 8.27 -38.86 -2.30
C ALA A 50 7.37 -37.99 -3.21
N ALA A 51 7.84 -36.78 -3.53
CA ALA A 51 7.14 -35.89 -4.45
C ALA A 51 7.07 -36.45 -5.88
N ALA A 52 8.07 -37.21 -6.34
CA ALA A 52 8.09 -37.77 -7.70
C ALA A 52 7.19 -39.02 -7.85
N LEU A 53 7.06 -39.79 -6.77
CA LEU A 53 6.28 -41.03 -6.70
C LEU A 53 4.77 -40.76 -6.60
N THR A 54 4.38 -39.59 -6.12
CA THR A 54 2.98 -39.22 -5.92
C THR A 54 2.46 -38.35 -7.06
N GLU A 55 1.19 -38.47 -7.42
CA GLU A 55 0.57 -37.60 -8.44
C GLU A 55 -0.01 -36.31 -7.83
N ASP A 56 -0.48 -36.41 -6.59
CA ASP A 56 -1.04 -35.31 -5.82
C ASP A 56 -0.01 -34.82 -4.77
N LEU A 57 0.38 -33.54 -4.86
CA LEU A 57 1.31 -32.94 -3.90
C LEU A 57 0.68 -32.71 -2.52
N THR A 58 -0.64 -32.83 -2.39
CA THR A 58 -1.32 -32.69 -1.10
C THR A 58 -1.06 -33.86 -0.16
N ASP A 59 -0.63 -35.01 -0.69
CA ASP A 59 -0.20 -36.18 0.08
C ASP A 59 1.19 -36.01 0.71
N VAL A 60 1.95 -34.97 0.32
CA VAL A 60 3.28 -34.68 0.87
C VAL A 60 3.13 -33.57 1.92
N ASP A 61 2.96 -33.97 3.18
CA ASP A 61 2.70 -33.07 4.31
C ASP A 61 3.67 -31.89 4.42
N ALA A 62 4.95 -32.11 4.10
CA ALA A 62 5.97 -31.06 4.13
C ALA A 62 5.72 -29.96 3.09
N ILE A 63 5.21 -30.31 1.89
CA ILE A 63 4.87 -29.35 0.84
C ILE A 63 3.65 -28.53 1.27
N VAL A 64 2.63 -29.17 1.82
CA VAL A 64 1.43 -28.50 2.33
C VAL A 64 1.79 -27.55 3.48
N SER A 65 2.63 -28.00 4.41
CA SER A 65 3.11 -27.20 5.53
C SER A 65 3.95 -26.01 5.07
N ALA A 66 4.84 -26.21 4.12
CA ALA A 66 5.65 -25.14 3.53
C ALA A 66 4.79 -24.07 2.84
N LEU A 67 3.78 -24.50 2.07
CA LEU A 67 2.81 -23.60 1.44
C LEU A 67 2.01 -22.82 2.48
N GLY A 68 1.50 -23.49 3.52
CA GLY A 68 0.77 -22.85 4.62
C GLY A 68 1.62 -21.78 5.32
N CYS A 69 2.87 -22.12 5.66
CA CYS A 69 3.82 -21.19 6.27
C CYS A 69 4.15 -20.01 5.35
N ALA A 70 4.42 -20.28 4.06
CA ALA A 70 4.70 -19.25 3.07
C ALA A 70 3.54 -18.26 2.89
N ILE A 71 2.31 -18.76 2.79
CA ILE A 71 1.10 -17.93 2.65
C ILE A 71 0.86 -17.09 3.91
N ALA A 72 0.93 -17.72 5.09
CA ALA A 72 0.71 -17.05 6.37
C ALA A 72 1.76 -15.95 6.63
N GLY A 73 3.03 -16.23 6.35
CA GLY A 73 4.13 -15.30 6.58
C GLY A 73 4.49 -14.40 5.42
N ARG A 74 3.78 -14.49 4.28
CA ARG A 74 4.06 -13.75 3.03
C ARG A 74 5.50 -13.92 2.53
N MET A 75 6.00 -15.14 2.59
CA MET A 75 7.36 -15.50 2.18
C MET A 75 7.36 -16.27 0.87
N HIS A 76 8.38 -16.07 0.05
CA HIS A 76 8.57 -16.91 -1.14
C HIS A 76 9.04 -18.31 -0.74
N VAL A 77 8.71 -19.32 -1.55
CA VAL A 77 9.25 -20.68 -1.37
C VAL A 77 10.46 -20.82 -2.26
N TRP A 78 11.54 -21.38 -1.76
CA TRP A 78 12.78 -21.61 -2.48
C TRP A 78 13.07 -23.12 -2.55
N VAL A 79 13.23 -23.61 -3.79
CA VAL A 79 13.58 -25.00 -4.10
C VAL A 79 14.89 -24.99 -4.88
N PRO A 80 16.05 -25.18 -4.22
CA PRO A 80 17.36 -25.10 -4.85
C PRO A 80 17.54 -26.15 -5.97
N PHE A 81 16.93 -27.33 -5.81
CA PHE A 81 17.08 -28.45 -6.73
C PHE A 81 15.71 -28.94 -7.23
N LEU A 82 15.04 -28.13 -8.07
CA LEU A 82 13.69 -28.41 -8.61
C LEU A 82 13.49 -29.85 -9.09
N ALA A 83 14.31 -30.31 -10.04
CA ALA A 83 14.14 -31.62 -10.66
C ALA A 83 14.41 -32.78 -9.68
N PRO A 84 15.52 -32.78 -8.91
CA PRO A 84 15.72 -33.79 -7.86
C PRO A 84 14.63 -33.81 -6.79
N ASP A 85 14.21 -32.65 -6.28
CA ASP A 85 13.30 -32.56 -5.14
C ASP A 85 11.84 -32.85 -5.54
N LEU A 86 11.34 -32.17 -6.59
CA LEU A 86 9.92 -32.20 -6.95
C LEU A 86 9.61 -33.16 -8.11
N GLY A 87 10.64 -33.62 -8.82
CA GLY A 87 10.54 -34.63 -9.88
C GLY A 87 9.88 -34.11 -11.15
N ARG A 88 8.55 -34.20 -11.20
CA ARG A 88 7.79 -34.00 -12.44
C ARG A 88 7.55 -32.52 -12.71
N GLU A 89 7.54 -32.14 -13.98
CA GLU A 89 7.34 -30.73 -14.35
C GLU A 89 6.00 -30.15 -13.90
N GLN A 90 4.97 -31.00 -13.85
CA GLN A 90 3.65 -30.61 -13.40
C GLN A 90 3.66 -30.13 -11.93
N HIS A 91 4.55 -30.68 -11.09
CA HIS A 91 4.58 -30.40 -9.65
C HIS A 91 5.02 -28.97 -9.36
N TRP A 92 6.17 -28.56 -9.90
CA TRP A 92 6.62 -27.18 -9.70
C TRP A 92 5.78 -26.16 -10.47
N ARG A 93 5.17 -26.53 -11.60
CA ARG A 93 4.18 -25.66 -12.28
C ARG A 93 2.97 -25.40 -11.38
N ARG A 94 2.36 -26.45 -10.80
CA ARG A 94 1.23 -26.33 -9.86
C ARG A 94 1.63 -25.52 -8.62
N LEU A 95 2.80 -25.79 -8.03
CA LEU A 95 3.31 -25.06 -6.87
C LEU A 95 3.47 -23.56 -7.18
N SER A 96 4.04 -23.23 -8.35
CA SER A 96 4.20 -21.83 -8.79
C SER A 96 2.86 -21.10 -8.93
N LEU A 97 1.82 -21.76 -9.47
CA LEU A 97 0.49 -21.18 -9.64
C LEU A 97 -0.18 -20.87 -8.30
N VAL A 98 -0.11 -21.80 -7.34
CA VAL A 98 -0.64 -21.59 -6.00
C VAL A 98 0.03 -20.38 -5.34
N LEU A 99 1.36 -20.31 -5.39
CA LEU A 99 2.10 -19.18 -4.82
C LEU A 99 1.75 -17.86 -5.50
N GLN A 100 1.67 -17.85 -6.85
CA GLN A 100 1.33 -16.65 -7.62
C GLN A 100 -0.06 -16.10 -7.29
N ARG A 101 -1.04 -16.97 -7.05
CA ARG A 101 -2.38 -16.58 -6.57
C ARG A 101 -2.34 -15.83 -5.23
N HIS A 102 -1.35 -16.12 -4.40
CA HIS A 102 -1.13 -15.43 -3.12
C HIS A 102 -0.16 -14.25 -3.21
N GLY A 103 0.25 -13.84 -4.42
CA GLY A 103 1.25 -12.78 -4.63
C GLY A 103 2.67 -13.20 -4.26
N LEU A 104 2.92 -14.51 -4.17
CA LEU A 104 4.21 -15.11 -3.87
C LEU A 104 4.83 -15.72 -5.13
N ASN A 105 6.09 -16.13 -5.04
CA ASN A 105 6.81 -16.72 -6.15
C ASN A 105 7.56 -17.97 -5.67
N LEU A 106 7.70 -18.94 -6.56
CA LEU A 106 8.57 -20.10 -6.38
C LEU A 106 9.98 -19.71 -6.86
N ARG A 107 10.94 -19.60 -5.96
CA ARG A 107 12.33 -19.39 -6.32
C ARG A 107 13.00 -20.73 -6.59
N TYR A 108 13.84 -20.79 -7.62
CA TYR A 108 14.54 -22.01 -7.98
C TYR A 108 16.02 -21.80 -8.23
N GLY A 109 16.77 -22.91 -8.21
CA GLY A 109 18.21 -22.90 -8.37
C GLY A 109 18.90 -22.28 -7.16
N ARG A 110 20.24 -22.38 -7.12
CA ARG A 110 21.04 -21.77 -6.05
C ARG A 110 21.03 -20.24 -6.11
N GLU A 111 20.64 -19.67 -7.24
CA GLU A 111 20.60 -18.23 -7.49
C GLU A 111 19.27 -17.56 -7.13
N LEU A 112 18.29 -18.33 -6.62
CA LEU A 112 16.95 -17.86 -6.25
C LEU A 112 16.20 -17.18 -7.41
N GLU A 113 16.35 -17.73 -8.61
CA GLU A 113 15.66 -17.23 -9.79
C GLU A 113 14.13 -17.33 -9.60
N PRO A 114 13.37 -16.27 -9.92
CA PRO A 114 11.93 -16.33 -9.81
C PRO A 114 11.33 -17.24 -10.89
N PHE A 115 10.36 -18.07 -10.51
CA PHE A 115 9.58 -18.81 -11.50
C PHE A 115 8.83 -17.83 -12.40
N PRO A 116 8.84 -18.03 -13.72
CA PRO A 116 8.08 -17.24 -14.68
C PRO A 116 6.62 -17.05 -14.25
N THR A 117 6.21 -15.78 -14.18
CA THR A 117 4.83 -15.36 -13.94
C THR A 117 4.08 -15.16 -15.26
N THR A 118 4.81 -14.96 -16.35
CA THR A 118 4.32 -14.76 -17.72
C THR A 118 5.20 -15.55 -18.68
N GLY A 119 4.64 -16.07 -19.78
CA GLY A 119 5.41 -16.82 -20.79
C GLY A 119 5.95 -18.15 -20.26
N GLY A 120 5.06 -19.10 -19.96
CA GLY A 120 5.40 -20.40 -19.36
C GLY A 120 6.54 -21.17 -20.06
N TYR A 121 7.07 -22.19 -19.39
CA TYR A 121 8.23 -22.98 -19.90
C TYR A 121 7.95 -23.71 -21.23
N SER A 122 6.67 -23.88 -21.57
CA SER A 122 6.19 -24.41 -22.85
C SER A 122 4.89 -23.68 -23.26
N GLU A 123 4.48 -23.80 -24.51
CA GLU A 123 3.20 -23.26 -24.99
C GLU A 123 2.00 -23.78 -24.18
N ILE A 124 2.07 -25.05 -23.74
CA ILE A 124 1.04 -25.67 -22.90
C ILE A 124 1.03 -25.01 -21.51
N ASP A 125 2.19 -24.79 -20.90
CA ASP A 125 2.29 -24.09 -19.61
C ASP A 125 1.78 -22.65 -19.72
N PHE A 126 2.12 -21.97 -20.82
CA PHE A 126 1.61 -20.63 -21.11
C PHE A 126 0.09 -20.60 -21.22
N ALA A 127 -0.50 -21.50 -22.02
CA ALA A 127 -1.94 -21.58 -22.20
C ALA A 127 -2.65 -21.87 -20.87
N LEU A 128 -2.13 -22.81 -20.08
CA LEU A 128 -2.70 -23.15 -18.78
C LEU A 128 -2.62 -21.97 -17.78
N ARG A 129 -1.47 -21.30 -17.70
CA ARG A 129 -1.32 -20.09 -16.85
C ARG A 129 -2.29 -19.00 -17.26
N ARG A 130 -2.43 -18.77 -18.57
CA ARG A 130 -3.35 -17.75 -19.09
C ARG A 130 -4.79 -18.07 -18.74
N GLU A 131 -5.20 -19.33 -18.87
CA GLU A 131 -6.55 -19.77 -18.52
C GLU A 131 -6.82 -19.57 -17.02
N VAL A 132 -5.91 -20.02 -16.15
CA VAL A 132 -6.03 -19.83 -14.70
C VAL A 132 -6.15 -18.34 -14.33
N GLN A 133 -5.33 -17.47 -14.94
CA GLN A 133 -5.40 -16.03 -14.72
C GLN A 133 -6.74 -15.42 -15.14
N VAL A 134 -7.26 -15.81 -16.31
CA VAL A 134 -8.57 -15.32 -16.79
C VAL A 134 -9.70 -15.78 -15.88
N VAL A 135 -9.65 -17.02 -15.38
CA VAL A 135 -10.62 -17.53 -14.40
C VAL A 135 -10.55 -16.76 -13.08
N ASP A 136 -9.34 -16.50 -12.57
CA ASP A 136 -9.15 -15.70 -11.36
C ASP A 136 -9.68 -14.26 -11.57
N GLU A 137 -9.38 -13.62 -12.70
CA GLU A 137 -9.90 -12.29 -13.04
C GLU A 137 -11.44 -12.26 -13.07
N LEU A 138 -12.06 -13.30 -13.63
CA LEU A 138 -13.52 -13.43 -13.67
C LEU A 138 -14.12 -13.62 -12.28
N ASP A 139 -13.53 -14.46 -11.43
CA ASP A 139 -13.96 -14.68 -10.04
C ASP A 139 -13.87 -13.38 -9.23
N HIS A 140 -12.74 -12.67 -9.31
CA HIS A 140 -12.58 -11.37 -8.65
C HIS A 140 -13.61 -10.34 -9.15
N ALA A 141 -13.89 -10.30 -10.45
CA ALA A 141 -14.91 -9.42 -11.01
C ALA A 141 -16.33 -9.77 -10.52
N ALA A 142 -16.65 -11.07 -10.44
CA ALA A 142 -17.94 -11.55 -9.92
C ALA A 142 -18.11 -11.19 -8.43
N LEU A 143 -17.08 -11.42 -7.61
CA LEU A 143 -17.05 -11.04 -6.20
C LEU A 143 -17.17 -9.52 -6.01
N ALA A 144 -16.46 -8.72 -6.82
CA ALA A 144 -16.57 -7.26 -6.78
C ALA A 144 -17.98 -6.77 -7.15
N ALA A 145 -18.61 -7.37 -8.17
CA ALA A 145 -19.97 -7.05 -8.59
C ALA A 145 -21.02 -7.42 -7.51
N ALA A 146 -20.81 -8.52 -6.78
CA ALA A 146 -21.67 -8.90 -5.66
C ALA A 146 -21.44 -8.00 -4.43
N GLY A 147 -20.17 -7.69 -4.12
CA GLY A 147 -19.76 -6.85 -3.00
C GLY A 147 -20.25 -5.40 -3.13
N THR A 148 -20.13 -4.80 -4.31
CA THR A 148 -20.61 -3.42 -4.57
C THR A 148 -22.10 -3.26 -4.32
N LYS A 149 -22.93 -4.23 -4.73
CA LYS A 149 -24.38 -4.23 -4.45
C LYS A 149 -24.70 -4.33 -2.96
N THR A 150 -23.94 -5.17 -2.25
CA THR A 150 -24.14 -5.38 -0.81
C THR A 150 -23.72 -4.14 -0.02
N LEU A 151 -22.52 -3.62 -0.30
CA LEU A 151 -21.99 -2.42 0.32
C LEU A 151 -22.87 -1.19 0.04
N GLY A 152 -23.38 -1.03 -1.18
CA GLY A 152 -24.31 0.05 -1.53
C GLY A 152 -25.57 0.02 -0.66
N ARG A 153 -26.19 -1.16 -0.49
CA ARG A 153 -27.36 -1.33 0.37
C ARG A 153 -27.06 -1.08 1.85
N GLU A 154 -25.87 -1.46 2.32
CA GLU A 154 -25.44 -1.18 3.70
C GLU A 154 -25.19 0.30 3.93
N ILE A 155 -24.57 1.00 2.98
CA ILE A 155 -24.39 2.46 3.01
C ILE A 155 -25.75 3.16 3.04
N GLU A 156 -26.69 2.76 2.16
CA GLU A 156 -28.05 3.31 2.15
C GLU A 156 -28.79 3.08 3.47
N ARG A 157 -28.70 1.88 4.05
CA ARG A 157 -29.28 1.58 5.38
C ARG A 157 -28.63 2.39 6.49
N ALA A 158 -27.31 2.55 6.47
CA ALA A 158 -26.59 3.37 7.45
C ALA A 158 -26.95 4.85 7.34
N LEU A 159 -27.10 5.37 6.12
CA LEU A 159 -27.58 6.74 5.87
C LEU A 159 -29.02 6.94 6.33
N ALA A 160 -29.91 5.98 6.05
CA ALA A 160 -31.32 6.04 6.47
C ALA A 160 -31.50 5.95 8.00
N THR A 161 -30.67 5.17 8.68
CA THR A 161 -30.68 5.09 10.15
C THR A 161 -30.07 6.34 10.81
N ALA A 162 -29.01 6.90 10.22
CA ALA A 162 -28.43 8.16 10.66
C ALA A 162 -29.40 9.34 10.51
N SER A 163 -30.25 9.35 9.47
CA SER A 163 -31.26 10.40 9.26
C SER A 163 -32.52 10.22 10.11
N ALA A 164 -32.82 9.00 10.57
CA ALA A 164 -34.01 8.69 11.37
C ALA A 164 -33.78 8.77 12.90
N ALA A 165 -32.53 8.92 13.37
CA ALA A 165 -32.25 9.03 14.80
C ALA A 165 -32.81 10.35 15.38
N PRO A 166 -33.65 10.33 16.42
CA PRO A 166 -34.17 11.55 17.02
C PRO A 166 -33.01 12.27 17.73
N THR A 167 -32.56 13.37 17.13
CA THR A 167 -31.52 14.23 17.69
C THR A 167 -32.05 14.89 18.96
N SER A 168 -31.73 14.34 20.13
CA SER A 168 -32.07 15.00 21.40
C SER A 168 -31.43 16.39 21.45
N ALA A 169 -32.09 17.36 22.09
CA ALA A 169 -31.56 18.73 22.24
C ALA A 169 -30.15 18.77 22.88
N ARG A 170 -29.76 17.72 23.61
CA ARG A 170 -28.41 17.54 24.17
C ARG A 170 -27.40 17.10 23.11
N SER A 171 -27.82 16.32 22.12
CA SER A 171 -27.04 15.94 20.94
C SER A 171 -26.88 17.11 19.96
N LEU A 172 -27.89 17.97 19.79
CA LEU A 172 -27.77 19.20 18.98
C LEU A 172 -26.77 20.19 19.56
N ARG A 173 -26.71 20.33 20.90
CA ARG A 173 -25.70 21.18 21.57
C ARG A 173 -24.29 20.62 21.48
N ARG A 174 -24.12 19.29 21.47
CA ARG A 174 -22.82 18.63 21.31
C ARG A 174 -22.36 18.64 19.85
N ALA A 175 -23.27 18.44 18.91
CA ALA A 175 -23.03 18.57 17.47
C ALA A 175 -22.74 20.02 17.07
N ALA A 176 -23.29 21.03 17.73
CA ALA A 176 -22.91 22.43 17.49
C ALA A 176 -21.47 22.74 17.97
N ALA A 177 -21.00 22.07 19.04
CA ALA A 177 -19.61 22.18 19.50
C ALA A 177 -18.64 21.34 18.65
N GLU A 178 -19.09 20.21 18.10
CA GLU A 178 -18.31 19.35 17.20
C GLU A 178 -18.32 19.83 15.74
N ALA A 179 -19.37 20.51 15.28
CA ALA A 179 -19.42 21.18 13.97
C ALA A 179 -18.44 22.36 13.89
N ASP A 180 -18.18 23.04 15.02
CA ASP A 180 -17.13 24.05 15.14
C ASP A 180 -15.72 23.43 15.00
N GLN A 181 -15.57 22.13 15.31
CA GLN A 181 -14.35 21.35 15.05
C GLN A 181 -14.31 20.71 13.65
N PHE A 182 -15.44 20.33 13.05
CA PHE A 182 -15.50 19.66 11.74
C PHE A 182 -15.56 20.64 10.55
N GLU A 183 -15.99 21.89 10.75
CA GLU A 183 -15.73 22.98 9.79
C GLU A 183 -14.22 23.27 9.61
N SER A 184 -13.36 22.69 10.45
CA SER A 184 -11.91 22.69 10.29
C SER A 184 -11.39 21.62 9.30
N ALA A 185 -12.22 20.66 8.86
CA ALA A 185 -11.78 19.54 8.02
C ALA A 185 -11.91 19.79 6.51
N SER A 186 -12.87 20.62 6.07
CA SER A 186 -12.92 21.03 4.65
C SER A 186 -11.90 22.13 4.39
N ALA A 187 -11.07 21.96 3.36
CA ALA A 187 -10.09 22.97 2.97
C ALA A 187 -10.82 24.30 2.69
N PRO A 188 -10.51 25.38 3.44
CA PRO A 188 -11.10 26.69 3.15
C PRO A 188 -10.70 27.13 1.74
N MET A 189 -11.59 27.82 1.02
CA MET A 189 -11.28 28.33 -0.30
C MET A 189 -10.21 29.43 -0.21
N LEU A 190 -9.17 29.32 -1.03
CA LEU A 190 -8.20 30.40 -1.20
C LEU A 190 -8.86 31.55 -1.98
N PRO A 191 -8.89 32.79 -1.45
CA PRO A 191 -9.50 33.93 -2.13
C PRO A 191 -8.72 34.32 -3.40
N ALA A 192 -9.37 34.94 -4.38
CA ALA A 192 -8.69 35.40 -5.58
C ALA A 192 -7.61 36.47 -5.25
N PRO A 193 -6.43 36.46 -5.91
CA PRO A 193 -5.39 37.46 -5.67
C PRO A 193 -5.83 38.90 -6.02
N THR A 194 -6.85 39.06 -6.86
CA THR A 194 -7.39 40.37 -7.29
C THR A 194 -8.41 40.95 -6.30
N THR A 195 -8.87 40.19 -5.32
CA THR A 195 -9.86 40.65 -4.33
C THR A 195 -9.26 41.76 -3.43
N PRO A 196 -10.02 42.83 -3.12
CA PRO A 196 -9.59 43.88 -2.20
C PRO A 196 -9.13 43.33 -0.85
N TRP A 197 -8.10 43.93 -0.26
CA TRP A 197 -7.47 43.41 0.96
C TRP A 197 -8.44 43.23 2.13
N SER A 198 -9.42 44.13 2.29
CA SER A 198 -10.41 44.08 3.37
C SER A 198 -11.26 42.80 3.35
N GLN A 199 -11.55 42.27 2.17
CA GLN A 199 -12.30 41.01 1.98
C GLN A 199 -11.36 39.81 1.93
N ARG A 200 -10.18 39.98 1.33
CA ARG A 200 -9.17 38.91 1.16
C ARG A 200 -8.52 38.50 2.48
N GLN A 201 -8.23 39.46 3.36
CA GLN A 201 -7.48 39.26 4.60
C GLN A 201 -8.08 38.20 5.55
N PRO A 202 -9.38 38.24 5.90
CA PRO A 202 -9.96 37.23 6.79
C PRO A 202 -9.98 35.83 6.16
N MET A 203 -10.27 35.73 4.85
CA MET A 203 -10.26 34.46 4.12
C MET A 203 -8.86 33.86 4.02
N LEU A 204 -7.87 34.70 3.72
CA LEU A 204 -6.47 34.30 3.64
C LEU A 204 -5.93 33.88 5.02
N LYS A 205 -6.34 34.57 6.10
CA LYS A 205 -6.00 34.19 7.48
C LYS A 205 -6.59 32.83 7.85
N ARG A 206 -7.84 32.54 7.47
CA ARG A 206 -8.48 31.21 7.66
C ARG A 206 -7.72 30.13 6.90
N TYR A 207 -7.37 30.39 5.64
CA TYR A 207 -6.60 29.46 4.80
C TYR A 207 -5.21 29.15 5.35
N VAL A 208 -4.48 30.18 5.75
CA VAL A 208 -3.13 30.04 6.33
C VAL A 208 -3.19 29.33 7.68
N ARG A 209 -4.21 29.60 8.50
CA ARG A 209 -4.44 28.90 9.77
C ARG A 209 -4.70 27.41 9.53
N TRP A 210 -5.52 27.07 8.53
CA TRP A 210 -5.77 25.68 8.15
C TRP A 210 -4.49 24.98 7.66
N LEU A 211 -3.68 25.61 6.81
CA LEU A 211 -2.42 25.01 6.37
C LEU A 211 -1.46 24.73 7.54
N VAL A 212 -1.29 25.69 8.45
CA VAL A 212 -0.30 25.59 9.54
C VAL A 212 -0.79 24.69 10.67
N HIS A 213 -2.04 24.88 11.12
CA HIS A 213 -2.57 24.16 12.29
C HIS A 213 -3.40 22.92 11.93
N GLY A 214 -4.07 22.92 10.76
CA GLY A 214 -4.86 21.79 10.29
C GLY A 214 -4.04 20.75 9.53
N CYS A 215 -3.07 21.19 8.71
CA CYS A 215 -2.24 20.28 7.90
C CYS A 215 -0.79 20.15 8.38
N GLY A 216 -0.38 20.88 9.42
CA GLY A 216 0.99 20.84 9.95
C GLY A 216 2.06 21.45 9.02
N VAL A 217 1.67 22.27 8.05
CA VAL A 217 2.60 22.88 7.08
C VAL A 217 3.43 23.97 7.77
N THR A 218 4.74 23.97 7.57
CA THR A 218 5.62 25.00 8.14
C THR A 218 5.34 26.38 7.54
N GLN A 219 5.56 27.45 8.31
CA GLN A 219 5.34 28.83 7.84
C GLN A 219 6.16 29.19 6.58
N VAL A 220 7.33 28.56 6.40
CA VAL A 220 8.17 28.69 5.21
C VAL A 220 7.48 28.07 3.99
N ALA A 221 6.95 26.85 4.12
CA ALA A 221 6.23 26.17 3.06
C ALA A 221 4.91 26.89 2.73
N THR A 222 4.19 27.38 3.74
CA THR A 222 2.99 28.21 3.54
C THR A 222 3.30 29.48 2.75
N ALA A 223 4.40 30.18 3.06
CA ALA A 223 4.80 31.36 2.29
C ALA A 223 5.07 31.04 0.81
N ARG A 224 5.67 29.88 0.52
CA ARG A 224 5.88 29.41 -0.86
C ARG A 224 4.56 29.17 -1.59
N VAL A 225 3.60 28.50 -0.94
CA VAL A 225 2.25 28.25 -1.49
C VAL A 225 1.51 29.55 -1.79
N LEU A 226 1.59 30.54 -0.90
CA LEU A 226 0.98 31.85 -1.14
C LEU A 226 1.64 32.58 -2.33
N ASN A 227 2.97 32.50 -2.45
CA ASN A 227 3.68 33.18 -3.53
C ASN A 227 3.39 32.55 -4.90
N SER A 228 3.34 31.21 -4.97
CA SER A 228 3.05 30.46 -6.20
C SER A 228 1.60 30.64 -6.68
N THR A 229 0.66 30.84 -5.76
CA THR A 229 -0.76 31.14 -6.05
C THR A 229 -1.01 32.62 -6.37
N GLY A 230 0.06 33.43 -6.53
CA GLY A 230 -0.04 34.84 -6.87
C GLY A 230 -0.48 35.75 -5.71
N GLN A 231 -0.65 35.22 -4.50
CA GLN A 231 -1.02 36.02 -3.34
C GLN A 231 0.12 36.98 -2.97
N ARG A 232 -0.24 38.17 -2.52
CA ARG A 232 0.69 39.18 -2.03
C ARG A 232 0.19 39.78 -0.73
N THR A 233 1.13 40.28 0.07
CA THR A 233 0.85 41.09 1.26
C THR A 233 0.05 42.36 0.88
N PRO A 234 -0.57 43.09 1.82
CA PRO A 234 -1.33 44.30 1.48
C PRO A 234 -0.48 45.38 0.80
N LYS A 235 0.83 45.38 1.04
CA LYS A 235 1.81 46.28 0.39
C LYS A 235 2.37 45.70 -0.93
N GLY A 236 1.75 44.67 -1.50
CA GLY A 236 2.17 44.04 -2.76
C GLY A 236 3.44 43.18 -2.68
N ARG A 237 4.04 43.00 -1.50
CA ARG A 237 5.29 42.23 -1.31
C ARG A 237 5.02 40.72 -1.25
N LEU A 238 6.06 39.93 -1.54
CA LEU A 238 6.08 38.48 -1.37
C LEU A 238 5.88 38.08 0.10
N TRP A 239 5.32 36.88 0.28
CA TRP A 239 5.18 36.24 1.57
C TRP A 239 6.51 35.68 2.07
N GLN A 240 6.78 35.90 3.34
CA GLN A 240 7.92 35.39 4.11
C GLN A 240 7.38 34.72 5.37
N PRO A 241 8.15 33.86 6.05
CA PRO A 241 7.71 33.22 7.30
C PRO A 241 7.26 34.24 8.36
N SER A 242 7.96 35.37 8.45
CA SER A 242 7.63 36.48 9.35
C SER A 242 6.30 37.15 9.02
N THR A 243 5.95 37.29 7.74
CA THR A 243 4.66 37.90 7.32
C THR A 243 3.50 36.92 7.43
N VAL A 244 3.76 35.61 7.26
CA VAL A 244 2.80 34.54 7.58
C VAL A 244 2.49 34.51 9.07
N SER A 245 3.52 34.56 9.92
CA SER A 245 3.35 34.68 11.38
C SER A 245 2.59 35.95 11.78
N ALA A 246 2.91 37.10 11.16
CA ALA A 246 2.18 38.34 11.39
C ALA A 246 0.69 38.25 11.02
N LEU A 247 0.34 37.50 9.97
CA LEU A 247 -1.05 37.24 9.58
C LEU A 247 -1.80 36.36 10.59
N LEU A 248 -1.17 35.29 11.05
CA LEU A 248 -1.76 34.41 12.07
C LEU A 248 -1.99 35.15 13.39
N ASN A 249 -1.03 35.98 13.79
CA ASN A 249 -1.06 36.77 15.02
C ASN A 249 -1.92 38.06 14.92
N GLY A 250 -2.66 38.25 13.82
CA GLY A 250 -3.62 39.36 13.70
C GLY A 250 -3.02 40.75 13.47
N ARG A 251 -1.72 40.86 13.14
CA ARG A 251 -1.09 42.18 12.88
C ARG A 251 -1.65 42.91 11.66
N TYR A 252 -2.41 42.23 10.80
CA TYR A 252 -3.11 42.83 9.65
C TYR A 252 -4.60 43.13 9.91
N ASP A 253 -5.12 42.81 11.10
CA ASP A 253 -6.55 43.00 11.42
C ASP A 253 -6.91 44.50 11.55
N HIS A 254 -5.92 45.38 11.80
CA HIS A 254 -6.11 46.82 12.03
C HIS A 254 -5.89 47.71 10.80
N GLY A 255 -5.64 47.13 9.62
CA GLY A 255 -5.28 47.89 8.40
C GLY A 255 -6.45 48.57 7.65
N ALA A 256 -7.69 48.44 8.11
CA ALA A 256 -8.87 48.97 7.40
C ALA A 256 -9.23 50.42 7.76
N LYS A 257 -8.43 51.11 8.59
CA LYS A 257 -8.61 52.55 8.91
C LYS A 257 -7.35 53.37 8.58
N ALA A 258 -7.05 53.51 7.29
CA ALA A 258 -6.27 54.58 6.64
C ALA A 258 -6.16 54.14 5.17
N SER A 259 -6.67 54.83 4.15
CA SER A 259 -6.71 56.27 3.92
C SER A 259 -7.86 56.64 2.96
N ARG A 260 -8.40 57.85 3.15
CA ARG A 260 -8.95 58.69 2.08
C ARG A 260 -7.83 59.15 1.15
#